data_AF-A0A0C2FMT7-F1
#
_entry.id   AF-A0A0C2FMT7-F1
#
_cell.length_a   1.000
_cell.length_b   1.000
_cell.length_c   1.000
_cell.angle_alpha   90.00
_cell.angle_beta   90.00
_cell.angle_gamma   90.00
#
_symmetry.space_group_name_H-M   'P 1'
#
loop_
_entity.id
_entity.type
_entity.pdbx_description
1 polymer ?
#
loop_
_entity_poly.entity_id
_entity_poly.type
_entity_poly.pdbx_seq_one_letter_code
_entity_poly.pdbx_strand_id
1 'polypeptide(L)' 'VTIDDIDVCDLNVHSLRDQIGVVSQEPVLFDGTLYENIKMGNETATMDQVIEACRLVSRLFPLLAEQQTCCCDF' A
#
# COMPACT_ATOMS: atom_id res chain seq x y z
N VAL A 1 -18.44 9.20 13.66
CA VAL A 1 -17.02 9.53 13.34
C VAL A 1 -17.09 10.51 12.20
N THR A 2 -16.35 11.61 12.24
CA THR A 2 -16.42 12.66 11.21
C THR A 2 -15.04 12.90 10.60
N ILE A 3 -15.01 13.26 9.32
CA ILE A 3 -13.82 13.76 8.61
C ILE A 3 -14.20 15.15 8.10
N ASP A 4 -13.44 16.18 8.48
CA ASP A 4 -13.73 17.58 8.13
C ASP A 4 -15.19 17.99 8.40
N ASP A 5 -15.69 17.62 9.59
CA ASP A 5 -17.06 17.87 10.07
C ASP A 5 -18.19 17.18 9.28
N ILE A 6 -17.87 16.28 8.34
CA ILE A 6 -18.82 15.45 7.61
C ILE A 6 -18.84 14.04 8.23
N ASP A 7 -20.03 13.48 8.48
CA ASP A 7 -20.14 12.10 8.98
C ASP A 7 -19.58 11.11 7.93
N VAL A 8 -18.80 10.13 8.38
CA VAL A 8 -18.21 9.12 7.48
C VAL A 8 -19.25 8.34 6.68
N CYS A 9 -20.49 8.22 7.17
CA CYS A 9 -21.59 7.57 6.48
C CYS A 9 -22.12 8.40 5.30
N ASP A 10 -21.89 9.72 5.32
CA ASP A 10 -22.34 10.67 4.31
C ASP A 10 -21.27 10.96 3.25
N LEU A 11 -20.04 10.48 3.44
CA LEU A 11 -18.95 10.65 2.49
C LEU A 11 -19.08 9.74 1.26
N ASN A 12 -18.72 10.28 0.10
CA ASN A 12 -18.55 9.47 -1.10
C ASN A 12 -17.29 8.60 -0.96
N VAL A 13 -17.50 7.29 -0.88
CA VAL A 13 -16.42 6.31 -0.69
C VAL A 13 -15.39 6.32 -1.84
N HIS A 14 -15.81 6.59 -3.08
CA HIS A 14 -14.89 6.64 -4.21
C HIS A 14 -13.97 7.85 -4.10
N SER A 15 -14.52 9.04 -3.89
CA SER A 15 -13.73 10.27 -3.73
C SER A 15 -12.81 10.22 -2.50
N LEU A 16 -13.24 9.52 -1.44
CA LEU A 16 -12.41 9.30 -0.26
C LEU A 16 -11.20 8.40 -0.60
N ARG A 17 -11.43 7.27 -1.28
CA ARG A 17 -10.37 6.33 -1.67
C ARG A 17 -9.37 6.90 -2.67
N ASP A 18 -9.77 7.87 -3.49
CA ASP A 18 -8.84 8.56 -4.40
C ASP A 18 -7.86 9.48 -3.65
N GLN A 19 -8.20 9.86 -2.41
CA GLN A 19 -7.41 10.77 -1.58
C GLN A 19 -6.64 10.06 -0.47
N ILE A 20 -7.08 8.87 -0.05
CA ILE A 20 -6.44 8.12 1.04
C ILE A 20 -5.97 6.74 0.58
N GLY A 21 -4.71 6.42 0.89
CA GLY A 21 -4.17 5.07 0.78
C GLY A 21 -4.16 4.40 2.16
N VAL A 22 -4.70 3.18 2.25
CA VAL A 22 -4.62 2.37 3.48
C VAL A 22 -3.49 1.36 3.33
N VAL A 23 -2.60 1.31 4.32
CA VAL A 23 -1.49 0.34 4.37
C VAL A 23 -1.76 -0.65 5.48
N SER A 24 -1.81 -1.94 5.12
CA SER A 24 -1.93 -3.04 6.07
C SER A 24 -0.58 -3.32 6.74
N GLN A 25 -0.60 -3.69 8.03
CA GLN A 25 0.60 -4.09 8.77
C GLN A 25 1.21 -5.39 8.21
N GLU A 26 0.38 -6.28 7.65
CA GLU A 26 0.81 -7.46 6.90
C GLU A 26 0.58 -7.22 5.41
N PRO A 27 1.62 -7.38 4.57
CA PRO A 27 1.49 -7.16 3.14
C PRO A 27 0.69 -8.29 2.49
N VAL A 28 -0.28 -7.93 1.65
CA VAL A 28 -1.02 -8.88 0.81
C VAL A 28 -0.40 -8.86 -0.58
N LEU A 29 0.11 -10.01 -1.02
CA LEU A 29 0.57 -10.21 -2.39
C LEU A 29 -0.46 -11.05 -3.16
N PHE A 30 -0.73 -10.64 -4.38
CA PHE A 30 -1.59 -11.36 -5.32
C PHE A 30 -0.74 -12.27 -6.19
N ASP A 31 -1.36 -13.36 -6.66
CA ASP A 31 -0.74 -14.26 -7.64
C ASP A 31 -0.31 -13.49 -8.88
N GLY A 32 0.99 -13.54 -9.18
CA GLY A 32 1.60 -12.78 -10.26
C GLY A 32 3.01 -12.32 -9.93
N THR A 33 3.54 -11.44 -10.77
CA THR A 33 4.85 -10.82 -10.61
C THR A 33 4.80 -9.64 -9.65
N LEU A 34 5.97 -9.25 -9.12
CA LEU A 34 6.11 -8.02 -8.32
C LEU A 34 5.66 -6.78 -9.12
N TYR A 35 5.95 -6.76 -10.43
CA TYR A 35 5.52 -5.68 -11.31
C TYR A 35 3.99 -5.56 -11.37
N GLU A 36 3.28 -6.69 -11.52
CA GLU A 36 1.81 -6.72 -11.54
C GLU A 36 1.22 -6.28 -10.20
N ASN A 37 1.81 -6.72 -9.09
CA ASN A 37 1.39 -6.32 -7.74
C ASN A 37 1.54 -4.80 -7.52
N ILE A 38 2.63 -4.18 -7.99
CA ILE A 38 2.82 -2.72 -7.86
C ILE A 38 1.91 -1.96 -8.83
N LYS A 39 1.77 -2.46 -10.07
CA LYS A 39 0.90 -1.87 -11.08
C LYS A 39 -0.57 -1.92 -10.69
N MET A 40 -0.97 -2.82 -9.81
CA MET A 40 -2.32 -2.83 -9.24
C MET A 40 -2.67 -1.53 -8.50
N GLY A 41 -1.68 -0.83 -7.92
CA GLY A 41 -1.89 0.49 -7.32
C GLY A 41 -2.05 1.63 -8.34
N ASN A 42 -1.60 1.43 -9.58
CA ASN A 42 -1.79 2.34 -10.70
C ASN A 42 -1.62 1.60 -12.02
N GLU A 43 -2.73 1.22 -12.64
CA GLU A 43 -2.73 0.41 -13.88
C GLU A 43 -2.07 1.11 -15.07
N THR A 44 -1.98 2.44 -15.03
CA THR A 44 -1.37 3.26 -16.08
C THR A 44 0.13 3.49 -15.87
N ALA A 45 0.71 2.97 -14.78
CA ALA A 45 2.12 3.17 -14.45
C ALA A 45 3.06 2.54 -15.49
N THR A 46 4.06 3.32 -15.91
CA THR A 46 5.15 2.83 -16.77
C THR A 46 6.15 2.01 -15.95
N MET A 47 6.97 1.21 -16.63
CA MET A 47 8.03 0.44 -15.98
C MET A 47 8.99 1.33 -15.18
N ASP A 48 9.35 2.50 -15.71
CA ASP A 48 10.24 3.44 -15.02
C ASP A 48 9.63 3.97 -13.73
N GLN A 49 8.33 4.27 -13.72
CA GLN A 49 7.61 4.69 -12.51
C GLN A 49 7.54 3.58 -11.47
N VAL A 50 7.36 2.33 -11.91
CA VAL A 50 7.36 1.17 -10.99
C VAL A 50 8.74 0.99 -10.36
N ILE A 51 9.82 1.07 -11.15
CA ILE A 51 11.20 0.99 -10.64
C ILE A 51 11.47 2.12 -9.64
N GLU A 52 11.03 3.34 -9.95
CA GLU A 52 11.22 4.48 -9.05
C GLU A 52 10.43 4.31 -7.75
N ALA A 53 9.19 3.83 -7.81
CA ALA A 53 8.39 3.50 -6.64
C ALA A 53 9.09 2.45 -5.76
N CYS A 54 9.69 1.42 -6.36
CA CYS A 54 10.50 0.44 -5.61
C CYS A 54 11.68 1.10 -4.89
N ARG A 55 12.40 2.00 -5.56
CA ARG A 55 13.57 2.70 -4.96
C ARG A 55 13.16 3.57 -3.77
N LEU A 56 12.04 4.26 -3.85
CA LEU A 56 11.51 5.09 -2.76
C LEU A 56 11.17 4.24 -1.53
N VAL A 57 10.56 3.08 -1.74
CA VAL A 57 10.14 2.17 -0.64
C VAL A 57 11.32 1.39 -0.05
N SER A 58 12.31 0.98 -0.86
CA SER A 58 13.49 0.25 -0.39
C SER A 58 14.33 1.00 0.66
N ARG A 59 14.09 2.31 0.83
CA ARG A 59 14.72 3.13 1.87
C ARG A 59 13.97 3.13 3.21
N LEU A 60 12.69 2.76 3.23
CA LEU A 60 11.80 2.77 4.41
C LEU A 60 11.61 1.37 5.03
N PHE A 61 12.11 0.31 4.39
CA PHE A 61 11.96 -1.07 4.86
C PHE A 61 12.52 -1.39 6.27
N PRO A 62 13.52 -0.68 6.85
CA PRO A 62 13.98 -0.97 8.21
C PRO A 62 12.91 -0.77 9.30
N LEU A 63 11.83 -0.02 9.04
CA LEU A 63 10.76 0.25 10.01
C LEU A 63 9.64 -0.81 10.04
N LEU A 64 9.55 -1.66 9.01
CA LEU A 64 8.56 -2.75 8.94
C LEU A 64 9.17 -4.11 9.33
N ALA A 65 10.49 -4.23 9.31
CA ALA A 65 11.20 -5.47 9.67
C ALA A 65 11.19 -5.77 11.20
N GLU A 66 10.77 -4.83 12.06
CA GLU A 66 10.65 -5.06 13.51
C GLU A 66 9.37 -5.81 13.92
N GLN A 67 8.44 -6.09 13.00
CA GLN A 67 7.18 -6.78 13.31
C GLN A 67 7.08 -8.19 12.70
N GLN A 68 8.15 -8.72 12.10
CA GLN A 68 8.15 -10.09 11.61
C GLN A 68 9.49 -10.79 11.86
N THR A 69 9.87 -10.89 13.14
CA THR A 69 10.75 -11.98 13.58
C THR A 69 10.01 -13.28 13.29
N CYS A 70 10.45 -13.99 12.25
CA CYS A 70 10.01 -15.35 11.93
C CYS A 70 10.03 -16.17 13.24
N CYS A 71 8.86 -16.52 13.76
CA CYS A 71 8.70 -17.64 14.68
C CYS A 71 9.01 -18.92 13.89
N CYS A 72 10.30 -19.16 13.68
CA CYS A 72 10.84 -20.27 12.91
C CYS A 72 12.10 -20.81 13.60
N ASP A 73 12.13 -20.75 14.94
CA ASP A 73 12.93 -21.63 15.78
C ASP A 73 12.00 -22.76 16.28
N PHE A 74 11.88 -23.85 15.52
CA PHE A 74 11.65 -25.23 15.98
C PHE A 74 11.80 -26.21 14.82
#